data_AF-A0A6L9LVH0-F1
#
_entry.id   AF-A0A6L9LVH0-F1
#
_cell.length_a   1.000
_cell.length_b   1.000
_cell.length_c   1.000
_cell.angle_alpha   90.00
_cell.angle_beta   90.00
_cell.angle_gamma   90.00
#
_symmetry.space_group_name_H-M   'P 1'
#
loop_
_entity.id
_entity.type
_entity.pdbx_description
1 polymer ?
#
loop_
_entity_poly.entity_id
_entity_poly.type
_entity_poly.pdbx_seq_one_letter_code
_entity_poly.pdbx_strand_id
1 'polypeptide(L)'
;MRALVALLFRRQVVLVVFMVLKIIASIFSGVTVNSNEAWGIGLLAVLTYGVIAWLAYKRLVISIWAISIIMLYEGAGTLLTSWAYITSSPALALLGLAVGAYLIFGGLVVFSSRRTSE
;
A
#
# COMPACT_ATOMS: atom_id res chain seq x y z
N MET A 1 21.97 -11.01 -2.26
CA MET A 1 20.73 -10.75 -1.49
C MET A 1 20.58 -9.29 -1.05
N ARG A 2 21.59 -8.62 -0.47
CA ARG A 2 21.48 -7.20 -0.05
C ARG A 2 21.08 -6.20 -1.16
N ALA A 3 21.56 -6.40 -2.39
CA ALA A 3 21.22 -5.54 -3.53
C ALA A 3 19.75 -5.64 -3.97
N LEU A 4 19.17 -6.85 -3.95
CA LEU A 4 17.74 -7.08 -4.27
C LEU A 4 16.82 -6.47 -3.21
N VAL A 5 17.19 -6.62 -1.93
CA VAL A 5 16.47 -6.00 -0.81
C VAL A 5 16.54 -4.47 -0.92
N ALA A 6 17.70 -3.90 -1.18
CA ALA A 6 17.85 -2.46 -1.39
C ALA A 6 17.06 -1.94 -2.60
N LEU A 7 16.87 -2.75 -3.64
CA LEU A 7 16.09 -2.42 -4.83
C LEU A 7 14.58 -2.53 -4.56
N LEU A 8 14.14 -3.53 -3.79
CA LEU A 8 12.75 -3.69 -3.33
C LEU A 8 12.30 -2.56 -2.41
N PHE A 9 13.22 -2.03 -1.61
CA PHE A 9 13.00 -0.92 -0.69
C PHE A 9 13.35 0.45 -1.30
N ARG A 10 13.63 0.53 -2.62
CA ARG A 10 13.76 1.84 -3.26
C ARG A 10 12.40 2.52 -3.26
N ARG A 11 12.37 3.81 -2.88
CA ARG A 11 11.13 4.63 -2.82
C ARG A 11 10.25 4.49 -4.07
N GLN A 12 10.86 4.43 -5.25
CA GLN A 12 10.16 4.27 -6.52
C GLN A 12 9.44 2.91 -6.61
N VAL A 13 10.09 1.83 -6.18
CA VAL A 13 9.54 0.47 -6.22
C VAL A 13 8.42 0.32 -5.19
N VAL A 14 8.59 0.86 -3.99
CA VAL A 14 7.55 0.81 -2.94
C VAL A 14 6.26 1.52 -3.39
N LEU A 15 6.38 2.68 -4.03
CA LEU A 15 5.22 3.40 -4.57
C LEU A 15 4.52 2.63 -5.69
N VAL A 16 5.29 2.01 -6.59
CA VAL A 16 4.74 1.17 -7.66
C VAL A 16 4.03 -0.05 -7.09
N VAL A 17 4.64 -0.75 -6.14
CA VAL A 17 4.04 -1.92 -5.49
C VAL A 17 2.76 -1.53 -4.74
N PHE A 18 2.76 -0.42 -4.00
CA PHE A 18 1.55 0.11 -3.35
C PHE A 18 0.42 0.38 -4.35
N MET A 19 0.76 0.98 -5.49
CA MET A 19 -0.20 1.29 -6.53
C MET A 19 -0.81 0.01 -7.14
N VAL A 20 0.02 -0.99 -7.42
CA VAL A 20 -0.41 -2.29 -7.92
C VAL A 20 -1.32 -2.99 -6.90
N LEU A 21 -0.95 -2.99 -5.61
CA LEU A 21 -1.77 -3.56 -4.55
C LEU A 21 -3.14 -2.86 -4.44
N LYS A 22 -3.19 -1.54 -4.62
CA LYS A 22 -4.45 -0.79 -4.61
C LYS A 22 -5.35 -1.09 -5.80
N ILE A 23 -4.77 -1.26 -6.99
CA ILE A 23 -5.54 -1.69 -8.17
C ILE A 23 -6.16 -3.07 -7.92
N ILE A 24 -5.37 -4.02 -7.41
CA ILE A 24 -5.86 -5.36 -7.08
C ILE A 24 -6.98 -5.30 -6.04
N ALA A 25 -6.77 -4.56 -4.94
CA ALA A 25 -7.77 -4.42 -3.88
C ALA A 25 -9.08 -3.78 -4.39
N SER A 26 -8.99 -2.79 -5.28
CA SER A 26 -10.14 -2.14 -5.91
C SER A 26 -10.94 -3.12 -6.78
N ILE A 27 -10.25 -3.92 -7.60
CA ILE A 27 -10.89 -4.97 -8.41
C ILE A 27 -11.58 -6.00 -7.51
N PHE A 28 -10.92 -6.46 -6.45
CA PHE A 28 -11.52 -7.38 -5.49
C PHE A 28 -12.78 -6.78 -4.87
N SER A 29 -12.73 -5.54 -4.39
CA SER A 29 -13.90 -4.86 -3.82
C SER A 29 -15.06 -4.73 -4.81
N GLY A 30 -14.77 -4.40 -6.07
CA GLY A 30 -15.78 -4.31 -7.13
C GLY A 30 -16.44 -5.66 -7.42
N VAL A 31 -15.64 -6.73 -7.46
CA VAL A 31 -16.12 -8.10 -7.71
C VAL A 31 -16.89 -8.67 -6.52
N THR A 32 -16.47 -8.43 -5.28
CA THR A 32 -17.12 -9.01 -4.09
C THR A 32 -18.44 -8.35 -3.75
N VAL A 33 -18.55 -7.02 -3.92
CA VAL A 33 -19.75 -6.27 -3.57
C VAL A 33 -20.74 -6.21 -4.74
N ASN A 34 -20.25 -6.37 -5.97
CA ASN A 34 -21.03 -6.43 -7.22
C ASN A 34 -22.11 -5.32 -7.35
N SER A 35 -21.78 -4.12 -6.87
CA SER A 35 -22.62 -2.91 -6.91
C SER A 35 -21.89 -1.80 -7.67
N ASN A 36 -22.63 -1.02 -8.46
CA ASN A 36 -22.11 0.14 -9.19
C ASN A 36 -21.44 1.17 -8.27
N GLU A 37 -21.89 1.27 -7.02
CA GLU A 37 -21.31 2.16 -6.01
C GLU A 37 -19.92 1.68 -5.56
N ALA A 38 -19.73 0.36 -5.41
CA ALA A 38 -18.44 -0.22 -5.03
C ALA A 38 -17.39 -0.06 -6.15
N TRP A 39 -17.82 -0.18 -7.41
CA TRP A 39 -16.97 0.12 -8.57
C TRP A 39 -16.58 1.60 -8.61
N GLY A 40 -17.54 2.51 -8.35
CA GLY A 40 -17.29 3.94 -8.28
C GLY A 40 -16.27 4.32 -7.19
N ILE A 41 -16.48 3.82 -5.96
CA ILE A 41 -15.58 4.05 -4.82
C ILE A 41 -14.19 3.43 -5.08
N GLY A 42 -14.14 2.23 -5.65
CA GLY A 42 -12.89 1.56 -6.01
C GLY A 42 -12.08 2.34 -7.05
N LEU A 43 -12.73 2.88 -8.08
CA LEU A 43 -12.07 3.70 -9.10
C LEU A 43 -11.56 5.02 -8.50
N LEU A 44 -12.40 5.67 -7.67
CA LEU A 44 -12.04 6.92 -7.00
C LEU A 44 -10.82 6.72 -6.10
N ALA A 45 -10.80 5.64 -5.30
CA ALA A 45 -9.69 5.31 -4.43
C ALA A 45 -8.39 5.12 -5.22
N VAL A 46 -8.42 4.38 -6.33
CA VAL A 46 -7.24 4.20 -7.20
C VAL A 46 -6.75 5.53 -7.74
N LEU A 47 -7.65 6.40 -8.21
CA LEU A 47 -7.29 7.73 -8.69
C LEU A 47 -6.69 8.60 -7.59
N THR A 48 -7.31 8.68 -6.41
CA THR A 48 -6.82 9.46 -5.28
C THR A 48 -5.46 8.97 -4.81
N TYR A 49 -5.29 7.67 -4.62
CA TYR A 49 -4.00 7.09 -4.22
C TYR A 49 -2.94 7.25 -5.31
N GLY A 50 -3.33 7.19 -6.58
CA GLY A 50 -2.44 7.45 -7.72
C GLY A 50 -1.91 8.87 -7.77
N VAL A 51 -2.77 9.85 -7.54
CA VAL A 51 -2.37 11.27 -7.47
C VAL A 51 -1.42 11.49 -6.29
N ILE A 52 -1.70 10.92 -5.12
CA ILE A 52 -0.83 11.02 -3.94
C ILE A 52 0.52 10.33 -4.20
N ALA A 53 0.52 9.15 -4.83
CA ALA A 53 1.74 8.42 -5.20
C ALA A 53 2.57 9.20 -6.24
N TRP A 54 1.93 9.82 -7.22
CA TRP A 54 2.58 10.70 -8.19
C TRP A 54 3.21 11.93 -7.52
N LEU A 55 2.48 12.60 -6.62
CA LEU A 55 2.98 13.76 -5.88
C LEU A 55 4.15 13.36 -4.97
N ALA A 56 4.08 12.19 -4.33
CA ALA A 56 5.19 11.61 -3.60
C ALA A 56 6.38 11.27 -4.51
N TYR A 57 6.15 10.88 -5.77
CA TYR A 57 7.21 10.71 -6.75
C TYR A 57 7.94 12.03 -7.07
N LYS A 58 7.21 13.15 -7.17
CA LYS A 58 7.77 14.50 -7.39
C LYS A 58 8.55 15.12 -6.21
N ARG A 59 8.85 14.34 -5.15
CA ARG A 59 9.64 14.75 -3.95
C ARG A 59 8.98 15.85 -3.10
N LEU A 60 7.67 16.04 -3.18
CA LEU A 60 6.98 16.94 -2.26
C LEU A 60 6.98 16.35 -0.84
N VAL A 61 7.58 17.06 0.11
CA VAL A 61 7.76 16.60 1.50
C VAL A 61 6.42 16.29 2.18
N ILE A 62 5.39 17.10 1.92
CA ILE A 62 4.03 16.91 2.44
C ILE A 62 3.43 15.60 1.91
N SER A 63 3.65 15.28 0.64
CA SER A 63 3.13 14.05 0.03
C SER A 63 3.84 12.80 0.53
N ILE A 64 5.12 12.90 0.89
CA ILE A 64 5.88 11.81 1.53
C ILE A 64 5.27 11.48 2.91
N TRP A 65 4.88 12.50 3.69
CA TRP A 65 4.16 12.28 4.95
C TRP A 65 2.79 11.64 4.72
N ALA A 66 1.99 12.19 3.80
CA ALA A 66 0.66 11.68 3.50
C ALA A 66 0.69 10.20 3.08
N ILE A 67 1.58 9.83 2.15
CA ILE A 67 1.66 8.44 1.68
C ILE A 67 2.19 7.48 2.75
N SER A 68 3.10 7.93 3.61
CA SER A 68 3.62 7.09 4.69
C SER A 68 2.53 6.79 5.72
N ILE A 69 1.72 7.81 6.08
CA ILE A 69 0.58 7.63 6.99
C ILE A 69 -0.46 6.70 6.38
N ILE A 70 -0.78 6.88 5.10
CA ILE A 70 -1.71 6.01 4.36
C ILE A 70 -1.20 4.57 4.35
N MET A 71 0.08 4.35 4.02
CA MET A 71 0.68 3.01 4.02
C MET A 71 0.65 2.35 5.40
N LEU A 72 0.88 3.11 6.47
CA LEU A 72 0.80 2.60 7.84
C LEU A 72 -0.64 2.26 8.23
N TYR A 73 -1.60 3.12 7.91
CA TYR A 73 -3.02 2.88 8.18
C TYR A 73 -3.53 1.65 7.44
N GLU A 74 -3.24 1.56 6.15
CA GLU A 74 -3.61 0.43 5.30
C GLU A 74 -2.91 -0.85 5.75
N GLY A 75 -1.61 -0.77 6.06
CA GLY A 75 -0.84 -1.90 6.56
C GLY A 75 -1.41 -2.45 7.87
N ALA A 76 -1.74 -1.57 8.83
CA ALA A 76 -2.38 -1.95 10.08
C ALA A 76 -3.77 -2.57 9.86
N GLY A 77 -4.59 -1.98 9.00
CA GLY A 77 -5.90 -2.54 8.64
C GLY A 77 -5.78 -3.92 8.00
N THR A 78 -4.83 -4.10 7.10
CA THR A 78 -4.56 -5.39 6.44
C THR A 78 -4.05 -6.44 7.42
N LEU A 79 -3.20 -6.06 8.38
CA LEU A 79 -2.76 -6.97 9.44
C LEU A 79 -3.93 -7.43 10.31
N LEU A 80 -4.79 -6.49 10.71
CA LEU A 80 -5.92 -6.75 11.60
C LEU A 80 -6.95 -7.69 10.94
N THR A 81 -7.29 -7.43 9.67
CA THR A 81 -8.20 -8.28 8.90
C THR A 81 -7.58 -9.66 8.67
N SER A 82 -6.32 -9.72 8.26
CA SER A 82 -5.63 -11.00 8.00
C SER A 82 -5.50 -11.85 9.25
N TRP A 83 -5.24 -11.23 10.40
CA TRP A 83 -5.23 -11.92 11.69
C TRP A 83 -6.58 -12.56 12.00
N ALA A 84 -7.69 -11.85 11.74
CA ALA A 84 -9.03 -12.39 11.93
C ALA A 84 -9.35 -13.60 11.02
N TYR A 85 -8.72 -13.69 9.85
CA TYR A 85 -8.92 -14.80 8.89
C TYR A 85 -7.96 -15.97 9.07
N ILE A 86 -7.06 -15.95 10.07
CA ILE A 86 -5.99 -16.95 10.20
C ILE A 86 -6.51 -18.37 10.43
N THR A 87 -7.66 -18.51 11.09
CA THR A 87 -8.32 -19.79 11.37
C THR A 87 -9.20 -20.26 10.22
N SER A 88 -9.87 -19.34 9.53
CA SER A 88 -10.81 -19.66 8.45
C SER A 88 -10.12 -19.94 7.11
N SER A 89 -9.08 -19.16 6.79
CA SER A 89 -8.38 -19.18 5.50
C SER A 89 -6.89 -18.87 5.70
N PRO A 90 -6.10 -19.81 6.24
CA PRO A 90 -4.71 -19.56 6.66
C PRO A 90 -3.80 -19.10 5.51
N ALA A 91 -3.98 -19.61 4.29
CA ALA A 91 -3.21 -19.16 3.12
C ALA A 91 -3.44 -17.68 2.77
N LEU A 92 -4.71 -17.23 2.78
CA LEU A 92 -5.07 -15.83 2.52
C LEU A 92 -4.62 -14.92 3.67
N ALA A 93 -4.74 -15.39 4.90
CA ALA A 93 -4.25 -14.67 6.07
C ALA A 93 -2.73 -14.46 6.03
N LEU A 94 -1.94 -15.46 5.66
CA LEU A 94 -0.49 -15.31 5.53
C LEU A 94 -0.11 -14.31 4.43
N LEU A 95 -0.79 -14.34 3.29
CA LEU A 95 -0.58 -13.36 2.22
C LEU A 95 -0.91 -11.94 2.69
N GLY A 96 -2.05 -11.76 3.34
CA GLY A 96 -2.45 -10.45 3.84
C GLY A 96 -1.54 -9.95 4.97
N LEU A 97 -1.03 -10.83 5.83
CA LEU A 97 0.00 -10.49 6.82
C LEU A 97 1.31 -10.03 6.16
N ALA A 98 1.76 -10.73 5.10
CA ALA A 98 2.94 -10.35 4.34
C ALA A 98 2.74 -8.99 3.64
N VAL A 99 1.57 -8.75 3.06
CA VAL A 99 1.22 -7.46 2.44
C VAL A 99 1.17 -6.35 3.50
N GLY A 100 0.52 -6.57 4.63
CA GLY A 100 0.43 -5.61 5.73
C GLY A 100 1.81 -5.24 6.28
N ALA A 101 2.67 -6.24 6.50
CA ALA A 101 4.05 -6.02 6.91
C ALA A 101 4.82 -5.22 5.85
N TYR A 102 4.70 -5.57 4.57
CA TYR A 102 5.35 -4.84 3.49
C TYR A 102 4.92 -3.37 3.42
N LEU A 103 3.63 -3.07 3.62
CA LEU A 103 3.12 -1.70 3.63
C LEU A 103 3.68 -0.89 4.80
N ILE A 104 3.78 -1.48 5.99
CA ILE A 104 4.37 -0.82 7.15
C ILE A 104 5.86 -0.52 6.93
N PHE A 105 6.62 -1.54 6.51
CA PHE A 105 8.05 -1.36 6.23
C PHE A 105 8.30 -0.41 5.05
N GLY A 106 7.50 -0.51 3.99
CA GLY A 106 7.53 0.39 2.84
C GLY A 106 7.25 1.84 3.23
N GLY A 107 6.23 2.07 4.06
CA GLY A 107 5.91 3.40 4.60
C GLY A 107 7.05 3.99 5.43
N LEU A 108 7.69 3.19 6.27
CA LEU A 108 8.87 3.62 7.05
C LEU A 108 10.07 3.98 6.16
N VAL A 109 10.29 3.23 5.09
CA VAL A 109 11.38 3.51 4.13
C VAL A 109 11.10 4.75 3.29
N VAL A 110 9.85 4.95 2.85
CA VAL A 110 9.43 6.18 2.18
C VAL A 110 9.61 7.37 3.12
N PHE A 111 9.25 7.22 4.39
CA PHE A 111 9.45 8.23 5.42
C PHE A 111 10.92 8.52 5.70
N SER A 112 11.80 7.51 5.81
CA SER A 112 13.22 7.71 6.08
C SER A 112 13.95 8.40 4.91
N SER A 113 13.48 8.20 3.68
CA SER A 113 14.06 8.84 2.48
C SER A 113 13.95 10.37 2.47
N ARG A 114 13.12 10.96 3.36
CA ARG A 114 13.05 12.41 3.56
C ARG A 114 14.34 13.02 4.12
N ARG A 115 15.09 12.27 4.93
CA ARG A 115 16.30 12.78 5.63
C ARG A 115 17.54 12.83 4.74
N THR A 116 17.57 12.11 3.63
CA THR A 116 18.67 12.12 2.64
C THR A 116 18.56 13.25 1.60
N SER A 117 17.64 14.20 1.82
CA SER A 117 17.45 15.38 0.94
C SER A 117 17.91 16.69 1.60
N GLU A 118 18.50 16.60 2.79
CA GLU A 118 19.33 17.65 3.42
C GLU A 118 20.80 17.32 3.15
#